data_AF-A0A0K3T672-F1
#
_entry.id   AF-A0A0K3T672-F1
#
_cell.length_a   1.000
_cell.length_b   1.000
_cell.length_c   1.000
_cell.angle_alpha   90.00
_cell.angle_beta   90.00
_cell.angle_gamma   90.00
#
_symmetry.space_group_name_H-M   'P 1'
#
loop_
_entity.id
_entity.type
_entity.pdbx_description
1 polymer ?
#
loop_
_entity_poly.entity_id
_entity_poly.type
_entity_poly.pdbx_seq_one_letter_code
_entity_poly.pdbx_strand_id
1 'polypeptide(L)' 'MKKMAIVDKKGLEYIPNIDRMIREKECRELTTLANSTRWKLEKEGKFPKRIKIGSTAVAYRLSEVQAWIRGEWETT' A
#
# COMPACT_ATOMS: atom_id res chain seq x y z
N MET A 1 29.05 -6.06 -7.93
CA MET A 1 27.68 -6.46 -7.53
C MET A 1 27.30 -5.71 -6.25
N LYS A 2 26.60 -4.57 -6.35
CA LYS A 2 26.17 -3.81 -5.16
C LYS A 2 24.88 -4.43 -4.63
N LYS A 3 24.97 -5.07 -3.46
CA LYS A 3 23.80 -5.35 -2.61
C LYS A 3 23.21 -4.00 -2.18
N MET A 4 22.17 -3.52 -2.85
CA MET A 4 21.35 -2.42 -2.33
C MET A 4 20.35 -3.03 -1.35
N ALA A 5 20.79 -3.20 -0.10
CA ALA A 5 19.84 -3.18 1.01
C ALA A 5 19.31 -1.74 1.07
N ILE A 6 18.16 -1.51 0.45
CA ILE A 6 17.49 -0.21 0.49
C ILE A 6 16.89 -0.08 1.89
N VAL A 7 17.63 0.59 2.79
CA VAL A 7 17.23 0.76 4.20
C VAL A 7 16.84 2.19 4.56
N ASP A 8 16.72 3.12 3.59
CA ASP A 8 16.31 4.50 3.91
C ASP A 8 15.24 5.06 2.97
N LYS A 9 14.28 5.80 3.56
CA LYS A 9 13.13 6.42 2.87
C LYS A 9 13.58 7.40 1.76
N LYS A 10 14.73 8.07 1.91
CA LYS A 10 15.29 8.97 0.89
C LYS A 10 15.91 8.24 -0.30
N GLY A 11 16.42 7.02 -0.10
CA GLY A 11 16.98 6.21 -1.19
C GLY A 11 15.93 5.76 -2.21
N LEU A 12 14.66 5.70 -1.79
CA LEU A 12 13.53 5.37 -2.64
C LEU A 12 13.01 6.56 -3.45
N GLU A 13 13.37 7.80 -3.11
CA GLU A 13 12.93 9.00 -3.82
C GLU A 13 13.59 9.15 -5.21
N TYR A 14 14.68 8.43 -5.46
CA TYR A 14 15.44 8.52 -6.72
C TYR A 14 15.06 7.45 -7.76
N ILE A 15 14.10 6.57 -7.47
CA ILE A 15 13.64 5.57 -8.44
C ILE A 15 12.31 6.06 -9.02
N PRO A 16 12.31 6.73 -10.19
CA PRO A 16 11.07 7.13 -10.83
C PRO A 16 10.24 5.87 -11.13
N ASN A 17 8.97 5.86 -10.72
CA ASN A 17 8.00 4.77 -10.89
C ASN A 17 8.18 3.53 -10.01
N ILE A 18 8.84 3.63 -8.85
CA ILE A 18 8.79 2.50 -7.91
C ILE A 18 7.42 2.43 -7.24
N ASP A 19 6.69 1.34 -7.49
CA ASP A 19 5.44 1.07 -6.80
C ASP A 19 5.74 0.73 -5.32
N ARG A 20 5.58 1.74 -4.46
CA ARG A 20 5.91 1.62 -3.04
C ARG A 20 4.84 0.84 -2.30
N MET A 21 5.28 -0.03 -1.40
CA MET A 21 4.39 -0.69 -0.46
C MET A 21 4.19 0.18 0.78
N ILE A 22 2.95 0.54 1.08
CA ILE A 22 2.60 1.31 2.26
C ILE A 22 2.12 0.39 3.39
N ARG A 23 2.58 0.67 4.61
CA ARG A 23 2.12 -0.05 5.81
C ARG A 23 0.76 0.47 6.25
N GLU A 24 0.14 -0.23 7.19
CA GLU A 24 -1.18 0.10 7.71
C GLU A 24 -1.30 1.54 8.25
N LYS A 25 -0.25 2.03 8.93
CA LYS A 25 -0.17 3.40 9.46
C LYS A 25 -0.27 4.44 8.34
N GLU A 26 0.56 4.32 7.33
CA GLU A 26 0.60 5.26 6.19
C GLU A 26 -0.70 5.14 5.35
N CYS A 27 -1.23 3.93 5.19
CA CYS A 27 -2.54 3.70 4.56
C CYS A 27 -3.68 4.38 5.35
N ARG A 28 -3.63 4.38 6.68
CA ARG A 28 -4.60 5.10 7.53
C ARG A 28 -4.50 6.60 7.35
N GLU A 29 -3.29 7.14 7.26
CA GLU A 29 -3.06 8.57 7.03
C GLU A 29 -3.57 9.01 5.66
N LEU A 30 -3.40 8.18 4.62
CA LEU A 30 -3.88 8.50 3.27
C LEU A 30 -5.40 8.36 3.11
N THR A 31 -5.98 7.29 3.64
CA THR A 31 -7.41 6.97 3.43
C THR A 31 -8.31 7.53 4.52
N THR A 32 -7.76 7.95 5.67
CA THR A 32 -8.50 8.31 6.89
C THR A 32 -9.39 7.17 7.45
N LEU A 33 -9.34 5.97 6.85
CA LEU A 33 -10.17 4.83 7.25
C LEU A 33 -9.54 4.01 8.38
N ALA A 34 -10.35 3.61 9.34
CA ALA A 34 -9.94 2.64 10.36
C ALA A 34 -9.62 1.26 9.74
N ASN A 35 -8.80 0.47 10.43
CA ASN A 35 -8.41 -0.88 9.99
C ASN A 35 -9.64 -1.76 9.74
N SER A 36 -10.61 -1.72 10.66
CA SER A 36 -11.84 -2.49 10.57
C SER A 36 -12.67 -2.13 9.34
N THR A 37 -12.71 -0.84 8.96
CA THR A 37 -13.42 -0.38 7.76
C THR A 37 -12.73 -0.86 6.50
N ARG A 38 -11.39 -0.74 6.43
CA ARG A 38 -10.60 -1.29 5.32
C ARG A 38 -10.79 -2.80 5.18
N TRP A 39 -10.85 -3.53 6.29
CA TRP A 39 -11.09 -4.97 6.27
C TRP A 39 -12.48 -5.33 5.72
N LYS A 40 -13.52 -4.58 6.08
CA LYS A 40 -14.87 -4.74 5.51
C LYS A 40 -14.87 -4.47 4.01
N LEU A 41 -14.28 -3.35 3.59
CA LEU A 41 -14.22 -2.97 2.18
C LEU A 41 -13.38 -3.96 1.36
N GLU A 42 -12.29 -4.51 1.91
CA GLU A 42 -11.52 -5.60 1.29
C GLU A 42 -12.41 -6.83 1.07
N LYS A 43 -13.23 -7.19 2.08
CA LYS A 43 -14.19 -8.30 2.01
C LYS A 43 -15.31 -8.05 1.00
N GLU A 44 -15.73 -6.80 0.84
CA GLU A 44 -16.73 -6.36 -0.15
C GLU A 44 -16.14 -6.19 -1.56
N GLY A 45 -14.83 -6.34 -1.74
CA GLY A 45 -14.17 -6.09 -3.02
C GLY A 45 -14.20 -4.61 -3.44
N LYS A 46 -14.26 -3.69 -2.46
CA LYS A 46 -14.29 -2.24 -2.64
C LYS A 46 -13.00 -1.55 -2.18
N PHE A 47 -11.96 -2.29 -1.84
CA PHE A 47 -10.68 -1.74 -1.39
C PHE A 47 -9.51 -2.63 -1.84
N PRO A 48 -8.32 -2.05 -2.11
CA PRO A 48 -7.12 -2.81 -2.48
C PRO A 48 -6.80 -3.95 -1.51
N LYS A 49 -6.45 -5.11 -2.04
CA LYS A 49 -6.12 -6.29 -1.24
C LYS A 49 -4.81 -6.09 -0.48
N ARG A 50 -4.77 -6.44 0.80
CA ARG A 50 -3.52 -6.43 1.56
C ARG A 50 -2.55 -7.52 1.07
N ILE A 51 -1.29 -7.13 0.92
CA ILE A 51 -0.19 -8.01 0.55
C ILE A 51 0.59 -8.38 1.82
N LYS A 52 0.78 -9.67 2.06
CA LYS A 52 1.63 -10.16 3.15
C LYS A 52 3.09 -10.10 2.70
N ILE A 53 3.90 -9.28 3.37
CA ILE A 53 5.35 -9.17 3.12
C ILE A 53 6.14 -10.13 4.02
N GLY A 54 5.58 -10.48 5.19
CA GLY A 54 6.21 -11.41 6.13
C GLY A 54 5.18 -12.03 7.08
N SER A 55 5.67 -12.70 8.13
CA SER A 55 4.84 -13.49 9.05
C SER A 55 3.71 -12.69 9.72
N THR A 56 3.98 -11.44 10.08
CA THR A 56 3.02 -10.53 10.73
C THR A 56 2.82 -9.23 9.96
N ALA A 57 3.58 -9.02 8.89
CA ALA A 57 3.72 -7.72 8.27
C ALA A 57 2.88 -7.64 6.99
N VAL A 58 1.82 -6.83 7.03
CA VAL A 58 0.96 -6.53 5.88
C VAL A 58 1.28 -5.16 5.28
N ALA A 59 1.01 -4.99 3.99
CA ALA A 59 1.16 -3.72 3.29
C ALA A 59 0.17 -3.63 2.12
N TYR A 60 -0.03 -2.44 1.59
CA TYR A 60 -0.83 -2.14 0.41
C TYR A 60 0.06 -1.54 -0.66
N ARG A 61 -0.27 -1.71 -1.95
CA ARG A 61 0.42 -0.96 -3.00
C ARG A 61 -0.07 0.49 -2.98
N LEU A 62 0.88 1.42 -3.01
CA LEU A 62 0.55 2.85 -3.06
C LEU A 62 -0.28 3.17 -4.30
N SER A 63 0.07 2.63 -5.46
CA SER A 63 -0.64 2.91 -6.72
C SER A 63 -2.10 2.46 -6.66
N GLU A 64 -2.37 1.28 -6.08
CA GLU A 64 -3.75 0.80 -5.91
C GLU A 64 -4.55 1.66 -4.93
N VAL A 65 -3.93 2.05 -3.80
CA VAL A 65 -4.59 2.92 -2.82
C VAL A 65 -4.83 4.32 -3.41
N GLN A 66 -3.90 4.85 -4.19
CA GLN A 66 -4.09 6.11 -4.90
C GLN A 66 -5.17 6.02 -5.98
N ALA A 67 -5.21 4.94 -6.76
CA ALA A 67 -6.28 4.69 -7.72
C ALA A 67 -7.64 4.61 -7.00
N TRP A 68 -7.68 3.97 -5.83
CA TRP A 68 -8.89 3.88 -5.01
C TRP A 68 -9.36 5.25 -4.51
N ILE A 69 -8.42 6.08 -4.02
CA ILE A 69 -8.72 7.47 -3.61
C ILE A 69 -9.25 8.29 -4.79
N ARG A 70 -8.74 8.07 -6.00
CA ARG A 70 -9.22 8.73 -7.22
C ARG A 70 -10.55 8.16 -7.75
N GLY A 71 -11.03 7.03 -7.21
CA GLY A 71 -12.23 6.35 -7.69
C GLY A 71 -12.01 5.52 -8.97
N GLU A 72 -10.76 5.33 -9.37
CA GLU A 72 -10.35 4.59 -10.58
C GLU A 72 -9.95 3.15 -10.27
N TRP A 73 -10.23 2.66 -9.05
CA TRP A 73 -9.85 1.31 -8.66
C TRP A 73 -10.92 0.30 -9.08
N GLU A 74 -10.53 -0.57 -10.00
CA GLU A 74 -11.38 -1.64 -10.49
C GLU A 74 -11.11 -2.93 -9.70
N THR A 75 -12.18 -3.60 -9.28
CA THR A 75 -12.08 -4.94 -8.67
C THR A 75 -11.81 -5.95 -9.79
N THR A 76 -10.55 -6.41 -9.91
CA THR A 76 -10.23 -7.53 -10.82
C THR A 76 -10.57 -8.89 -10.24
#